data_AF-A0A5D4TR02-F1
#
_entry.id   AF-A0A5D4TR02-F1
#
_cell.length_a   1.000
_cell.length_b   1.000
_cell.length_c   1.000
_cell.angle_alpha   90.00
_cell.angle_beta   90.00
_cell.angle_gamma   90.00
#
_symmetry.space_group_name_H-M   'P 1'
#
loop_
_entity.id
_entity.type
_entity.pdbx_description
1 polymer ?
#
loop_
_entity_poly.entity_id
_entity_poly.type
_entity_poly.pdbx_seq_one_letter_code
_entity_poly.pdbx_strand_id
1 'polypeptide(L)' 'MSGVVSLYELTDEQIVEVYQRSVEVDVVIEFIEMVEQELNRRGLLSA' A
#
# COMPACT_ATOMS: atom_id res chain seq x y z
N MET A 1 -10.91 -7.27 18.29
CA MET A 1 -9.74 -6.39 18.42
C MET A 1 -9.62 -5.61 17.13
N SER A 2 -9.75 -4.29 17.14
CA SER A 2 -9.48 -3.47 15.95
C SER A 2 -8.06 -2.93 16.10
N GLY A 3 -7.08 -3.74 15.69
CA GLY A 3 -5.69 -3.28 15.62
C GLY A 3 -5.53 -2.49 14.33
N VAL A 4 -5.07 -1.25 14.43
CA VAL A 4 -4.61 -0.50 13.25
C VAL A 4 -3.44 -1.27 12.68
N VAL A 5 -3.61 -1.89 11.52
CA VAL A 5 -2.53 -2.60 10.83
C VAL A 5 -1.64 -1.56 10.17
N SER A 6 -0.36 -1.58 10.48
CA SER A 6 0.63 -0.67 9.88
C SER A 6 1.05 -1.18 8.50
N LEU A 7 1.22 -0.27 7.53
CA LEU A 7 1.74 -0.63 6.19
C LEU A 7 3.12 -1.32 6.26
N TYR A 8 3.93 -0.98 7.26
CA TYR A 8 5.26 -1.56 7.49
C TYR A 8 5.23 -3.03 7.93
N GLU A 9 4.09 -3.51 8.42
CA GLU A 9 3.92 -4.88 8.91
C GLU A 9 3.38 -5.82 7.81
N LEU A 10 2.96 -5.26 6.67
CA LEU A 10 2.47 -6.03 5.53
C LEU A 10 3.62 -6.73 4.82
N THR A 11 3.38 -7.94 4.32
CA THR A 11 4.28 -8.59 3.35
C THR A 11 4.25 -7.85 2.02
N ASP A 12 5.22 -8.13 1.15
CA ASP A 12 5.31 -7.51 -0.18
C ASP A 12 4.07 -7.81 -1.04
N GLU A 13 3.56 -9.05 -0.98
CA GLU A 13 2.33 -9.44 -1.67
C GLU A 13 1.12 -8.66 -1.15
N GLN A 14 1.01 -8.50 0.17
CA GLN A 14 -0.12 -7.81 0.79
C GLN A 14 -0.14 -6.32 0.44
N ILE A 15 1.01 -5.65 0.45
CA ILE A 15 1.03 -4.22 0.13
C ILE A 15 0.78 -3.94 -1.35
N VAL A 16 1.22 -4.84 -2.24
CA VAL A 16 0.87 -4.77 -3.67
C VAL A 16 -0.63 -4.94 -3.87
N GLU A 17 -1.27 -5.90 -3.18
CA GLU A 17 -2.73 -6.06 -3.24
C GLU A 17 -3.47 -4.82 -2.73
N VAL A 18 -3.02 -4.23 -1.62
CA VAL A 18 -3.60 -3.00 -1.07
C VAL A 18 -3.54 -1.87 -2.10
N TYR A 19 -2.39 -1.66 -2.74
CA TYR A 19 -2.24 -0.64 -3.78
C TYR A 19 -3.21 -0.86 -4.95
N GLN A 20 -3.24 -2.08 -5.52
CA GLN A 20 -4.11 -2.41 -6.65
C GLN A 20 -5.58 -2.15 -6.33
N ARG A 21 -6.03 -2.64 -5.17
CA ARG A 21 -7.42 -2.46 -4.73
C ARG A 21 -7.75 -1.01 -4.44
N SER A 22 -6.81 -0.23 -3.90
CA SER A 22 -7.03 1.19 -3.60
C SER A 22 -7.20 2.03 -4.87
N VAL A 23 -6.47 1.70 -5.93
CA VAL A 23 -6.65 2.31 -7.25
C VAL A 23 -7.99 1.90 -7.87
N GLU A 24 -8.37 0.62 -7.79
CA GLU A 24 -9.63 0.11 -8.36
C GLU A 24 -10.89 0.73 -7.72
N VAL A 25 -10.86 0.97 -6.41
CA VAL A 25 -12.03 1.47 -5.66
C VAL A 25 -11.98 2.97 -5.37
N ASP A 26 -11.02 3.68 -5.99
CA ASP A 26 -10.85 5.14 -5.92
C ASP A 26 -10.80 5.66 -4.46
N VAL A 27 -9.90 5.07 -3.67
CA VAL A 27 -9.65 5.51 -2.28
C VAL A 27 -9.00 6.89 -2.28
N VAL A 28 -9.11 7.63 -1.17
CA VAL A 28 -8.48 8.95 -1.01
C VAL A 28 -7.01 8.93 -1.46
N ILE A 29 -6.64 9.89 -2.30
CA ILE A 29 -5.36 9.92 -3.00
C ILE A 29 -4.17 9.91 -2.04
N GLU A 30 -4.31 10.54 -0.87
CA GLU A 30 -3.27 10.56 0.16
C GLU A 30 -2.95 9.17 0.69
N PHE A 31 -3.94 8.27 0.76
CA PHE A 31 -3.70 6.89 1.15
C PHE A 31 -2.94 6.13 0.05
N ILE A 32 -3.31 6.34 -1.21
CA ILE A 32 -2.62 5.74 -2.36
C ILE A 32 -1.15 6.19 -2.38
N GLU A 33 -0.89 7.48 -2.20
CA GLU A 33 0.47 8.04 -2.12
C GLU A 33 1.28 7.43 -0.97
N MET A 34 0.67 7.21 0.20
CA MET A 34 1.33 6.54 1.33
C MET A 34 1.72 5.10 0.99
N VAL A 35 0.87 4.36 0.28
CA VAL A 35 1.16 2.98 -0.15
C VAL A 35 2.24 2.97 -1.23
N GLU A 36 2.21 3.90 -2.18
CA GLU A 36 3.25 4.06 -3.21
C GLU A 36 4.62 4.36 -2.61
N GLN A 37 4.69 5.25 -1.61
CA GLN A 37 5.94 5.55 -0.91
C GLN A 37 6.54 4.29 -0.26
N GLU A 38 5.70 3.44 0.33
CA GLU A 38 6.14 2.20 0.96
C GLU A 38 6.56 1.14 -0.09
N LEU A 39 5.85 1.03 -1.22
CA LEU A 39 6.27 0.20 -2.35
C LEU A 39 7.63 0.66 -2.91
N ASN A 40 7.84 1.98 -3.03
CA ASN A 40 9.11 2.55 -3.46
C ASN A 40 10.24 2.23 -2.46
N ARG A 41 9.98 2.36 -1.16
CA ARG A 41 10.94 2.03 -0.09
C ARG A 41 11.40 0.57 -0.16
N ARG A 42 10.51 -0.33 -0.58
CA ARG A 42 10.79 -1.77 -0.75
C ARG A 42 11.40 -2.13 -2.10
N GLY A 43 11.49 -1.18 -3.04
CA GLY A 43 11.97 -1.42 -4.40
C GLY A 43 11.00 -2.24 -5.26
N LEU A 44 9.70 -2.19 -4.95
CA LEU A 44 8.64 -2.94 -5.64
C LEU A 44 7.99 -2.14 -6.77
N LEU A 45 8.19 -0.82 -6.81
CA LEU A 45 7.86 -0.01 -7.97
C LEU A 45 8.99 -0.16 -9.00
N SER A 46 8.77 -1.02 -9.99
CA SER A 46 9.57 -1.01 -11.21
C SER A 46 9.26 0.27 -12.00
N ALA A 47 10.32 1.01 -12.36
CA ALA A 47 10.27 2.15 -13.27
C ALA A 47 9.75 1.79 -14.67
#